data_AF-A0A931SS73-F1
#
_entry.id   AF-A0A931SS73-F1
#
_cell.length_a   1.000
_cell.length_b   1.000
_cell.length_c   1.000
_cell.angle_alpha   90.00
_cell.angle_beta   90.00
_cell.angle_gamma   90.00
#
_symmetry.space_group_name_H-M   'P 1'
#
loop_
_entity.id
_entity.type
_entity.pdbx_description
1 polymer ?
#
loop_
_entity_poly.entity_id
_entity_poly.type
_entity_poly.pdbx_seq_one_letter_code
_entity_poly.pdbx_strand_id
1 'polypeptide(L)'
;MSLPSGVLDVKNRSENWRTALAFAPFLTNGTTHLLANKLLPGGQFLRGQIQLELFWSGVRDVLHKRDGTHGRRREDAQRLATEITGLYAAHFSDLRECVGSFRVGSRPGFLQLDERSYRVPTSREGQVKFYYEMQNTEIDVVLWAPGYLFVGEMKSESNFGASRKNILVHQLIREYVMAKIALLLRPADESVAIVPFVVGEKKRYLHSNSQVGFLVYRGWLRKENVLSWSDLTQVA
;
A
#
# COMPACT_ATOMS: atom_id res chain seq x y z
N MET A 1 12.65 -31.56 -22.17
CA MET A 1 13.06 -30.22 -22.66
C MET A 1 12.70 -29.20 -21.60
N SER A 2 13.71 -28.65 -20.92
CA SER A 2 13.58 -27.57 -19.93
C SER A 2 13.46 -26.23 -20.66
N LEU A 3 12.40 -25.47 -20.38
CA LEU A 3 12.27 -24.11 -20.89
C LEU A 3 13.28 -23.18 -20.17
N PRO A 4 13.89 -22.22 -20.89
CA PRO A 4 14.92 -21.37 -20.32
C PRO A 4 14.32 -20.38 -19.33
N SER A 5 14.92 -20.31 -18.15
CA SER A 5 14.73 -19.20 -17.21
C SER A 5 15.41 -17.94 -17.75
N GLY A 6 14.63 -16.88 -18.00
CA GLY A 6 15.14 -15.52 -18.12
C GLY A 6 14.96 -14.87 -19.48
N VAL A 7 13.80 -14.22 -19.69
CA VAL A 7 13.66 -13.07 -20.59
C VAL A 7 12.68 -12.09 -19.91
N LEU A 8 13.22 -10.98 -19.38
CA LEU A 8 12.54 -9.70 -19.09
C LEU A 8 11.22 -9.73 -18.28
N ASP A 9 11.27 -9.65 -16.94
CA ASP A 9 10.24 -9.01 -16.07
C ASP A 9 8.73 -9.31 -16.33
N VAL A 10 8.40 -10.38 -17.06
CA VAL A 10 7.03 -10.68 -17.55
C VAL A 10 6.08 -10.92 -16.38
N LYS A 11 6.59 -11.43 -15.26
CA LYS A 11 5.77 -11.70 -14.07
C LYS A 11 5.13 -10.43 -13.51
N ASN A 12 5.86 -9.32 -13.42
CA ASN A 12 5.31 -8.05 -12.91
C ASN A 12 4.29 -7.45 -13.90
N ARG A 13 4.58 -7.52 -15.21
CA ARG A 13 3.62 -7.13 -16.26
C ARG A 13 2.37 -8.00 -16.27
N SER A 14 2.48 -9.28 -15.91
CA SER A 14 1.33 -10.19 -15.83
C SER A 14 0.42 -9.90 -14.64
N GLU A 15 0.98 -9.50 -13.48
CA GLU A 15 0.19 -9.12 -12.31
C GLU A 15 -0.53 -7.79 -12.57
N ASN A 16 0.17 -6.76 -13.08
CA ASN A 16 -0.45 -5.49 -13.45
C ASN A 16 -1.52 -5.65 -14.54
N TRP A 17 -1.25 -6.47 -15.57
CA TRP A 17 -2.25 -6.76 -16.60
C TRP A 17 -3.48 -7.45 -16.04
N ARG A 18 -3.29 -8.42 -15.14
CA ARG A 18 -4.39 -9.11 -14.47
C ARG A 18 -5.20 -8.17 -13.58
N THR A 19 -4.54 -7.29 -12.84
CA THR A 19 -5.19 -6.23 -12.06
C THR A 19 -6.03 -5.34 -12.97
N ALA A 20 -5.46 -4.85 -14.06
CA ALA A 20 -6.17 -4.00 -15.02
C ALA A 20 -7.41 -4.71 -15.60
N LEU A 21 -7.28 -5.97 -16.01
CA LEU A 21 -8.41 -6.77 -16.51
C LEU A 21 -9.49 -7.00 -15.45
N ALA A 22 -9.11 -7.30 -14.21
CA ALA A 22 -10.05 -7.52 -13.13
C ALA A 22 -10.82 -6.26 -12.74
N PHE A 23 -10.20 -5.08 -12.89
CA PHE A 23 -10.79 -3.79 -12.53
C PHE A 23 -11.46 -3.05 -13.69
N ALA A 24 -11.22 -3.44 -14.94
CA ALA A 24 -11.84 -2.85 -16.12
C ALA A 24 -13.39 -2.81 -16.04
N PRO A 25 -14.09 -3.89 -15.62
CA PRO A 25 -15.55 -3.85 -15.50
C PRO A 25 -16.07 -2.76 -14.55
N PHE A 26 -15.36 -2.48 -13.44
CA PHE A 26 -15.77 -1.43 -12.51
C PHE A 26 -15.69 -0.04 -13.13
N LEU A 27 -14.70 0.19 -13.99
CA LEU A 27 -14.54 1.43 -14.75
C LEU A 27 -15.63 1.57 -15.82
N THR A 28 -15.89 0.52 -16.59
CA THR A 28 -16.84 0.57 -17.72
C THR A 28 -18.30 0.58 -17.26
N ASN A 29 -18.62 -0.14 -16.19
CA ASN A 29 -19.99 -0.30 -15.71
C ASN A 29 -20.35 0.78 -14.67
N GLY A 30 -19.36 1.49 -14.11
CA GLY A 30 -19.56 2.45 -13.03
C GLY A 30 -19.97 1.78 -11.72
N THR A 31 -19.52 0.55 -11.48
CA THR A 31 -19.87 -0.28 -10.30
C THR A 31 -18.87 -0.13 -9.15
N THR A 32 -17.94 0.82 -9.21
CA THR A 32 -16.93 1.11 -8.16
C THR A 32 -17.52 1.30 -6.77
N HIS A 33 -18.71 1.90 -6.68
CA HIS A 33 -19.46 2.06 -5.42
C HIS A 33 -19.87 0.74 -4.75
N LEU A 34 -20.18 -0.31 -5.54
CA LEU A 34 -20.51 -1.63 -5.00
C LEU A 34 -19.29 -2.25 -4.30
N LEU A 35 -18.10 -2.10 -4.89
CA LEU A 35 -16.86 -2.56 -4.27
C LEU A 35 -16.55 -1.77 -2.99
N ALA A 36 -16.67 -0.44 -3.02
CA ALA A 36 -16.47 0.39 -1.82
C ALA A 36 -17.44 0.00 -0.69
N ASN A 37 -18.72 -0.21 -0.99
CA ASN A 37 -19.73 -0.64 -0.01
C ASN A 37 -19.47 -2.05 0.53
N LYS A 38 -18.88 -2.95 -0.27
CA LYS A 38 -18.44 -4.27 0.20
C LYS A 38 -17.25 -4.16 1.16
N LEU A 39 -16.29 -3.29 0.85
CA LEU A 39 -15.05 -3.13 1.63
C LEU A 39 -15.25 -2.33 2.93
N LEU A 40 -16.32 -1.55 3.02
CA LEU A 40 -16.68 -0.78 4.20
C LEU A 40 -18.07 -1.20 4.71
N PRO A 41 -18.14 -2.03 5.76
CA PRO A 41 -19.39 -2.30 6.48
C PRO A 41 -20.17 -1.02 6.82
N GLY A 42 -21.41 -0.94 6.37
CA GLY A 42 -22.26 0.25 6.52
C GLY A 42 -22.00 1.34 5.48
N GLY A 43 -21.12 1.12 4.50
CA GLY A 43 -20.90 1.99 3.37
C GLY A 43 -22.18 2.16 2.54
N GLN A 44 -22.52 3.40 2.23
CA GLN A 44 -23.69 3.78 1.43
C GLN A 44 -23.28 4.71 0.28
N PHE A 45 -22.15 4.42 -0.35
CA PHE A 45 -21.68 5.18 -1.50
C PHE A 45 -22.60 4.92 -2.71
N LEU A 46 -22.93 6.01 -3.39
CA LEU A 46 -23.75 6.02 -4.59
C LEU A 46 -22.87 5.93 -5.84
N ARG A 47 -23.49 5.53 -6.95
CA ARG A 47 -22.85 5.53 -8.26
C ARG A 47 -22.28 6.92 -8.58
N GLY A 48 -21.06 6.95 -9.11
CA GLY A 48 -20.36 8.19 -9.47
C GLY A 48 -19.65 8.90 -8.31
N GLN A 49 -19.82 8.46 -7.05
CA GLN A 49 -19.10 9.04 -5.92
C GLN A 49 -17.69 8.48 -5.72
N ILE A 50 -17.38 7.36 -6.39
CA ILE A 50 -16.11 6.65 -6.23
C ILE A 50 -15.25 6.81 -7.46
N GLN A 51 -14.07 7.41 -7.29
CA GLN A 51 -13.03 7.46 -8.31
C GLN A 51 -12.06 6.29 -8.12
N LEU A 52 -11.88 5.48 -9.16
CA LEU A 52 -10.94 4.37 -9.20
C LEU A 52 -9.66 4.79 -9.94
N GLU A 53 -8.51 4.51 -9.36
CA GLU A 53 -7.19 4.71 -9.93
C GLU A 53 -6.38 3.40 -9.80
N LEU A 54 -5.61 3.06 -10.83
CA LEU A 54 -4.73 1.89 -10.83
C LEU A 54 -3.28 2.36 -10.77
N PHE A 55 -2.44 1.62 -10.05
CA PHE A 55 -1.00 1.87 -9.95
C PHE A 55 -0.68 3.27 -9.39
N TRP A 56 -1.36 3.64 -8.30
CA TRP A 56 -1.21 4.95 -7.67
C TRP A 56 0.15 5.06 -6.98
N SER A 57 0.86 6.15 -7.27
CA SER A 57 2.23 6.36 -6.77
C SER A 57 2.29 7.22 -5.52
N GLY A 58 1.12 7.56 -4.97
CA GLY A 58 1.04 8.02 -3.60
C GLY A 58 1.70 9.37 -3.36
N VAL A 59 2.72 9.36 -2.52
CA VAL A 59 3.55 10.54 -2.19
C VAL A 59 4.09 11.21 -3.45
N ARG A 60 4.49 10.45 -4.48
CA ARG A 60 4.98 11.03 -5.75
C ARG A 60 3.92 11.89 -6.42
N ASP A 61 2.69 11.39 -6.54
CA ASP A 61 1.60 12.09 -7.23
C ASP A 61 1.11 13.30 -6.42
N VAL A 62 1.07 13.17 -5.10
CA VAL A 62 0.72 14.28 -4.19
C VAL A 62 1.73 15.42 -4.32
N LEU A 63 3.02 15.11 -4.27
CA LEU A 63 4.07 16.13 -4.39
C LEU A 63 4.09 16.77 -5.78
N HIS A 64 3.87 15.99 -6.85
CA HIS A 64 3.75 16.54 -8.20
C HIS A 64 2.59 17.53 -8.33
N LYS A 65 1.45 17.26 -7.70
CA LYS A 65 0.29 18.16 -7.69
C LYS A 65 0.52 19.40 -6.83
N ARG A 66 1.21 19.25 -5.68
CA ARG A 66 1.46 20.33 -4.72
C ARG A 66 2.52 21.32 -5.21
N ASP A 67 3.65 20.79 -5.68
CA ASP A 67 4.87 21.58 -5.93
C ASP A 67 5.15 21.78 -7.45
N GLY A 68 4.29 21.23 -8.32
CA GLY A 68 4.48 21.21 -9.77
C GLY A 68 5.65 20.33 -10.23
N THR A 69 6.07 20.45 -11.49
CA THR A 69 7.24 19.73 -12.05
C THR A 69 8.60 20.21 -11.52
N HIS A 70 8.61 21.19 -10.62
CA HIS A 70 9.80 21.94 -10.19
C HIS A 70 10.61 21.24 -9.06
N GLY A 71 10.11 20.13 -8.51
CA GLY A 71 10.77 19.35 -7.44
C GLY A 71 12.04 18.57 -7.84
N ARG A 72 12.86 19.10 -8.74
CA ARG A 72 14.11 18.45 -9.20
C ARG A 72 15.40 19.06 -8.63
N ARG A 73 15.33 20.03 -7.71
CA ARG A 73 16.54 20.53 -7.04
C ARG A 73 16.85 19.68 -5.82
N ARG A 74 18.14 19.39 -5.60
CA ARG A 74 18.64 18.57 -4.48
C ARG A 74 18.25 19.13 -3.09
N GLU A 75 18.09 20.45 -3.00
CA GLU A 75 17.65 21.14 -1.77
C GLU A 75 16.17 20.90 -1.45
N ASP A 76 15.30 20.82 -2.48
CA ASP A 76 13.89 20.47 -2.30
C ASP A 76 13.74 19.03 -1.82
N ALA A 77 14.54 18.10 -2.37
CA ALA A 77 14.53 16.70 -1.92
C ALA A 77 14.88 16.56 -0.43
N GLN A 78 15.85 17.36 0.07
CA GLN A 78 16.17 17.32 1.49
C GLN A 78 15.04 17.87 2.36
N ARG A 79 14.43 19.00 1.97
CA ARG A 79 13.31 19.59 2.69
C ARG A 79 12.15 18.60 2.80
N LEU A 80 11.77 18.01 1.67
CA LEU A 80 10.71 17.00 1.59
C LEU A 80 11.05 15.74 2.39
N ALA A 81 12.32 15.31 2.37
CA ALA A 81 12.78 14.18 3.17
C ALA A 81 12.64 14.44 4.68
N THR A 82 12.97 15.65 5.13
CA THR A 82 12.77 16.04 6.54
C THR A 82 11.29 16.07 6.89
N GLU A 83 10.43 16.66 6.05
CA GLU A 83 8.98 16.73 6.24
C GLU A 83 8.37 15.32 6.37
N ILE A 84 8.62 14.44 5.39
CA ILE A 84 8.12 13.06 5.36
C ILE A 84 8.65 12.23 6.54
N THR A 85 9.91 12.43 6.91
CA THR A 85 10.47 11.75 8.09
C THR A 85 9.81 12.23 9.38
N GLY A 86 9.51 13.53 9.50
CA GLY A 86 8.78 14.09 10.63
C GLY A 86 7.38 13.50 10.76
N LEU A 87 6.64 13.39 9.65
CA LEU A 87 5.33 12.73 9.63
C LEU A 87 5.43 11.26 10.02
N TYR A 88 6.43 10.54 9.51
CA TYR A 88 6.65 9.15 9.91
C TYR A 88 6.94 9.01 11.41
N ALA A 89 7.80 9.87 11.96
CA ALA A 89 8.11 9.88 13.38
C ALA A 89 6.88 10.20 14.25
N ALA A 90 6.03 11.13 13.83
CA ALA A 90 4.84 11.54 14.57
C ALA A 90 3.77 10.44 14.61
N HIS A 91 3.60 9.69 13.52
CA HIS A 91 2.47 8.75 13.37
C HIS A 91 2.84 7.26 13.48
N PHE A 92 4.13 6.92 13.41
CA PHE A 92 4.59 5.52 13.34
C PHE A 92 5.84 5.26 14.20
N SER A 93 6.06 6.03 15.26
CA SER A 93 7.19 5.88 16.19
C SER A 93 7.24 4.50 16.86
N ASP A 94 6.10 3.85 17.06
CA ASP A 94 5.95 2.54 17.68
C ASP A 94 6.14 1.37 16.68
N LEU A 95 6.26 1.65 15.38
CA LEU A 95 6.16 0.63 14.34
C LEU A 95 7.29 -0.41 14.43
N ARG A 96 8.51 0.01 14.77
CA ARG A 96 9.64 -0.93 14.98
C ARG A 96 9.33 -1.96 16.05
N GLU A 97 8.85 -1.50 17.20
CA GLU A 97 8.56 -2.36 18.34
C GLU A 97 7.41 -3.31 18.02
N CYS A 98 6.34 -2.79 17.40
CA CYS A 98 5.20 -3.60 17.01
C CYS A 98 5.57 -4.67 15.97
N VAL A 99 6.39 -4.34 14.97
CA VAL A 99 6.86 -5.33 13.99
C VAL A 99 7.78 -6.37 14.65
N GLY A 100 8.68 -5.96 15.57
CA GLY A 100 9.60 -6.87 16.26
C GLY A 100 8.93 -7.80 17.26
N SER A 101 7.86 -7.33 17.91
CA SER A 101 7.08 -8.09 18.88
C SER A 101 5.97 -8.94 18.24
N PHE A 102 5.58 -8.67 16.99
CA PHE A 102 4.54 -9.44 16.32
C PHE A 102 4.88 -10.94 16.24
N ARG A 103 3.91 -11.78 16.57
CA ARG A 103 4.01 -13.24 16.60
C ARG A 103 2.89 -13.89 15.77
N VAL A 104 3.22 -15.00 15.12
CA VAL A 104 2.25 -15.92 14.50
C VAL A 104 2.38 -17.25 15.22
N GLY A 105 1.41 -17.53 16.10
CA GLY A 105 1.54 -18.59 17.10
C GLY A 105 2.73 -18.32 18.03
N SER A 106 3.60 -19.29 18.22
CA SER A 106 4.81 -19.17 19.05
C SER A 106 6.02 -18.57 18.33
N ARG A 107 5.93 -18.26 17.02
CA ARG A 107 7.07 -17.82 16.21
C ARG A 107 7.03 -16.32 15.95
N PRO A 108 8.19 -15.64 15.81
CA PRO A 108 8.25 -14.30 15.26
C PRO A 108 7.51 -14.21 13.92
N GLY A 109 6.62 -13.22 13.78
CA GLY A 109 5.89 -13.02 12.53
C GLY A 109 6.80 -12.54 11.40
N PHE A 110 7.87 -11.82 11.75
CA PHE A 110 8.89 -11.35 10.81
C PHE A 110 10.27 -11.81 11.27
N LEU A 111 11.09 -12.23 10.31
CA LEU A 111 12.46 -12.68 10.54
C LEU A 111 13.44 -11.68 9.93
N GLN A 112 14.64 -11.62 10.50
CA GLN A 112 15.81 -10.96 9.89
C GLN A 112 15.63 -9.45 9.63
N LEU A 113 14.98 -8.75 10.56
CA LEU A 113 14.96 -7.28 10.58
C LEU A 113 16.37 -6.76 10.87
N ASP A 114 16.88 -5.85 10.06
CA ASP A 114 18.13 -5.16 10.38
C ASP A 114 17.91 -4.07 11.44
N GLU A 115 18.99 -3.44 11.90
CA GLU A 115 18.93 -2.39 12.92
C GLU A 115 18.11 -1.18 12.47
N ARG A 116 18.07 -0.90 11.16
CA ARG A 116 17.43 0.28 10.57
C ARG A 116 15.96 0.06 10.23
N SER A 117 15.54 -1.18 10.04
CA SER A 117 14.19 -1.54 9.60
C SER A 117 13.16 -0.93 10.55
N TYR A 118 12.23 -0.14 10.03
CA TYR A 118 11.15 0.55 10.76
C TYR A 118 11.59 1.60 11.78
N ARG A 119 12.87 2.00 11.81
CA ARG A 119 13.31 3.11 12.66
C ARG A 119 13.18 4.43 11.91
N VAL A 120 12.90 5.50 12.66
CA VAL A 120 12.94 6.87 12.13
C VAL A 120 14.37 7.19 11.70
N PRO A 121 14.60 7.59 10.43
CA PRO A 121 15.93 7.99 9.97
C PRO A 121 16.42 9.26 10.66
N THR A 122 17.59 9.18 11.29
CA THR A 122 18.21 10.33 11.99
C THR A 122 19.25 11.05 11.15
N SER A 123 19.90 10.35 10.20
CA SER A 123 20.88 10.96 9.31
C SER A 123 20.23 11.57 8.08
N ARG A 124 20.86 12.62 7.54
CA ARG A 124 20.44 13.30 6.30
C ARG A 124 20.26 12.31 5.14
N GLU A 125 21.24 11.43 4.95
CA GLU A 125 21.22 10.40 3.91
C GLU A 125 20.10 9.38 4.11
N GLY A 126 19.86 8.98 5.36
CA GLY A 126 18.77 8.07 5.72
C GLY A 126 17.40 8.66 5.42
N GLN A 127 17.20 9.94 5.71
CA GLN A 127 15.96 10.67 5.40
C GLN A 127 15.73 10.74 3.88
N VAL A 128 16.77 11.08 3.11
CA VAL A 128 16.66 11.13 1.64
C VAL A 128 16.36 9.75 1.06
N LYS A 129 16.99 8.71 1.59
CA LYS A 129 16.68 7.33 1.19
C LYS A 129 15.23 6.96 1.49
N PHE A 130 14.73 7.32 2.67
CA PHE A 130 13.34 7.08 3.07
C PHE A 130 12.35 7.85 2.19
N TYR A 131 12.66 9.09 1.84
CA TYR A 131 11.90 9.88 0.88
C TYR A 131 11.76 9.17 -0.46
N TYR A 132 12.86 8.68 -1.04
CA TYR A 132 12.81 7.94 -2.30
C TYR A 132 12.08 6.60 -2.16
N GLU A 133 12.18 5.93 -1.01
CA GLU A 133 11.38 4.75 -0.74
C GLU A 133 9.87 5.05 -0.80
N MET A 134 9.44 6.17 -0.22
CA MET A 134 8.03 6.61 -0.27
C MET A 134 7.59 6.98 -1.68
N GLN A 135 8.43 7.67 -2.45
CA GLN A 135 8.12 8.03 -3.84
C GLN A 135 8.09 6.86 -4.83
N ASN A 136 8.80 5.78 -4.51
CA ASN A 136 8.89 4.59 -5.36
C ASN A 136 7.98 3.45 -4.89
N THR A 137 7.12 3.71 -3.89
CA THR A 137 6.09 2.77 -3.49
C THR A 137 4.84 3.03 -4.32
N GLU A 138 4.31 1.98 -4.93
CA GLU A 138 3.10 1.99 -5.74
C GLU A 138 2.02 1.16 -5.03
N ILE A 139 0.75 1.53 -5.20
CA ILE A 139 -0.41 0.77 -4.75
C ILE A 139 -1.19 0.35 -5.98
N ASP A 140 -1.48 -0.95 -6.12
CA ASP A 140 -2.11 -1.53 -7.31
C ASP A 140 -3.46 -0.88 -7.63
N VAL A 141 -4.29 -0.67 -6.60
CA VAL A 141 -5.66 -0.15 -6.76
C VAL A 141 -6.00 0.85 -5.67
N VAL A 142 -6.56 1.98 -6.07
CA VAL A 142 -7.08 2.99 -5.14
C VAL A 142 -8.52 3.34 -5.48
N LEU A 143 -9.38 3.38 -4.46
CA LEU A 143 -10.72 3.97 -4.57
C LEU A 143 -10.78 5.22 -3.69
N TRP A 144 -11.01 6.38 -4.30
CA TRP A 144 -11.32 7.61 -3.59
C TRP A 144 -12.83 7.72 -3.37
N ALA A 145 -13.22 7.85 -2.11
CA ALA A 145 -14.60 8.03 -1.68
C ALA A 145 -14.70 9.23 -0.72
N PRO A 146 -15.89 9.82 -0.51
CA PRO A 146 -16.09 10.84 0.51
C PRO A 146 -15.64 10.36 1.91
N GLY A 147 -14.53 10.91 2.42
CA GLY A 147 -13.98 10.57 3.73
C GLY A 147 -13.15 9.29 3.80
N TYR A 148 -12.97 8.55 2.69
CA TYR A 148 -12.23 7.28 2.70
C TYR A 148 -11.29 7.14 1.51
N LEU A 149 -10.14 6.51 1.76
CA LEU A 149 -9.18 6.07 0.77
C LEU A 149 -9.04 4.55 0.86
N PHE A 150 -9.59 3.83 -0.11
CA PHE A 150 -9.38 2.38 -0.18
C PHE A 150 -8.07 2.11 -0.88
N VAL A 151 -7.21 1.27 -0.29
CA VAL A 151 -5.90 0.92 -0.84
C VAL A 151 -5.80 -0.60 -1.01
N GLY A 152 -5.66 -1.03 -2.25
CA GLY A 152 -5.75 -2.42 -2.65
C GLY A 152 -4.41 -2.96 -3.14
N GLU A 153 -4.02 -4.12 -2.62
CA GLU A 153 -2.89 -4.90 -3.13
C GLU A 153 -3.38 -6.19 -3.78
N MET A 154 -2.93 -6.45 -5.00
CA MET A 154 -3.32 -7.62 -5.78
C MET A 154 -2.20 -8.66 -5.77
N LYS A 155 -2.56 -9.92 -5.55
CA LYS A 155 -1.61 -11.04 -5.57
C LYS A 155 -2.11 -12.18 -6.43
N SER A 156 -1.29 -12.53 -7.41
CA SER A 156 -1.48 -13.76 -8.19
C SER A 156 -0.97 -14.97 -7.38
N GLU A 157 0.24 -15.44 -7.68
CA GLU A 157 0.88 -16.61 -7.06
C GLU A 157 2.13 -16.26 -6.25
N SER A 158 2.55 -14.99 -6.26
CA SER A 158 3.75 -14.52 -5.61
C SER A 158 3.50 -14.14 -4.14
N ASN A 159 4.56 -14.17 -3.34
CA ASN A 159 4.54 -13.65 -1.98
C ASN A 159 4.63 -12.12 -2.03
N PHE A 160 4.02 -11.43 -1.06
CA PHE A 160 4.26 -10.00 -0.87
C PHE A 160 5.75 -9.72 -0.75
N GLY A 161 6.21 -8.66 -1.43
CA GLY A 161 7.60 -8.27 -1.44
C GLY A 161 8.13 -7.94 -0.05
N ALA A 162 9.41 -8.26 0.17
CA ALA A 162 10.18 -7.82 1.33
C ALA A 162 11.60 -7.47 0.87
N SER A 163 12.05 -6.26 1.20
CA SER A 163 13.39 -5.78 0.81
C SER A 163 14.12 -5.18 2.00
N ARG A 164 15.23 -5.80 2.41
CA ARG A 164 16.09 -5.26 3.47
C ARG A 164 16.86 -4.00 3.05
N LYS A 165 16.79 -3.62 1.77
CA LYS A 165 17.32 -2.34 1.32
C LYS A 165 16.43 -1.19 1.81
N ASN A 166 15.17 -1.47 2.14
CA ASN A 166 14.19 -0.48 2.56
C ASN A 166 14.13 -0.38 4.09
N ILE A 167 13.77 0.80 4.59
CA ILE A 167 13.44 1.00 6.00
C ILE A 167 12.10 0.33 6.30
N LEU A 168 11.09 0.50 5.46
CA LEU A 168 9.85 -0.27 5.50
C LEU A 168 10.02 -1.51 4.64
N VAL A 169 10.56 -2.55 5.28
CA VAL A 169 11.00 -3.79 4.63
C VAL A 169 9.86 -4.45 3.87
N HIS A 170 8.72 -4.62 4.54
CA HIS A 170 7.55 -5.36 4.07
C HIS A 170 6.60 -4.48 3.27
N GLN A 171 6.18 -4.96 2.11
CA GLN A 171 5.39 -4.24 1.12
C GLN A 171 4.05 -3.69 1.66
N LEU A 172 3.19 -4.53 2.26
CA LEU A 172 1.87 -4.07 2.73
C LEU A 172 1.97 -3.00 3.82
N ILE A 173 3.00 -3.10 4.67
CA ILE A 173 3.26 -2.10 5.71
C ILE A 173 3.74 -0.79 5.06
N ARG A 174 4.62 -0.91 4.06
CA ARG A 174 5.15 0.24 3.32
C ARG A 174 4.06 1.00 2.57
N GLU A 175 3.15 0.30 1.90
CA GLU A 175 1.99 0.87 1.21
C GLU A 175 1.06 1.62 2.16
N TYR A 176 0.72 1.01 3.30
CA TYR A 176 -0.14 1.67 4.30
C TYR A 176 0.49 2.95 4.84
N VAL A 177 1.77 2.88 5.24
CA VAL A 177 2.50 4.05 5.75
C VAL A 177 2.61 5.13 4.67
N MET A 178 2.95 4.74 3.45
CA MET A 178 3.03 5.66 2.32
C MET A 178 1.69 6.35 2.07
N ALA A 179 0.57 5.60 2.03
CA ALA A 179 -0.76 6.17 1.83
C ALA A 179 -1.13 7.16 2.95
N LYS A 180 -0.82 6.84 4.22
CA LYS A 180 -1.08 7.75 5.33
C LYS A 180 -0.24 9.02 5.25
N ILE A 181 1.04 8.90 4.91
CA ILE A 181 1.92 10.06 4.69
C ILE A 181 1.40 10.91 3.52
N ALA A 182 0.98 10.29 2.42
CA ALA A 182 0.42 11.00 1.27
C ALA A 182 -0.83 11.82 1.64
N LEU A 183 -1.71 11.29 2.49
CA LEU A 183 -2.85 12.02 3.05
C LEU A 183 -2.40 13.17 3.96
N LEU A 184 -1.44 12.94 4.85
CA LEU A 184 -0.92 13.95 5.77
C LEU A 184 -0.23 15.13 5.07
N LEU A 185 0.35 14.90 3.88
CA LEU A 185 0.90 15.96 3.03
C LEU A 185 -0.19 16.86 2.41
N ARG A 186 -1.47 16.49 2.52
CA ARG A 186 -2.63 17.25 2.07
C ARG A 186 -3.52 17.56 3.29
N PRO A 187 -3.38 18.73 3.93
CA PRO A 187 -4.14 19.04 5.16
C PRO A 187 -5.66 18.87 5.06
N ALA A 188 -6.24 19.09 3.87
CA ALA A 188 -7.66 18.87 3.61
C ALA A 188 -8.11 17.40 3.76
N ASP A 189 -7.17 16.46 3.76
CA ASP A 189 -7.43 15.02 3.75
C ASP A 189 -6.86 14.29 4.97
N GLU A 190 -6.38 15.01 5.98
CA GLU A 190 -5.80 14.41 7.19
C GLU A 190 -6.78 13.46 7.91
N SER A 191 -8.07 13.80 7.86
CA SER A 191 -9.18 13.04 8.45
C SER A 191 -9.67 11.87 7.58
N VAL A 192 -9.17 11.73 6.35
CA VAL A 192 -9.55 10.63 5.46
C VAL A 192 -9.09 9.31 6.07
N ALA A 193 -10.03 8.38 6.23
CA ALA A 193 -9.73 7.04 6.74
C ALA A 193 -9.22 6.13 5.64
N ILE A 194 -8.13 5.40 5.92
CA ILE A 194 -7.60 4.40 4.98
C ILE A 194 -8.31 3.08 5.21
N VAL A 195 -8.78 2.46 4.14
CA VAL A 195 -9.40 1.13 4.15
C VAL A 195 -8.58 0.18 3.26
N PRO A 196 -7.59 -0.52 3.83
CA PRO A 196 -6.82 -1.50 3.10
C PRO A 196 -7.69 -2.70 2.69
N PHE A 197 -7.36 -3.27 1.54
CA PHE A 197 -7.86 -4.56 1.10
C PHE A 197 -6.80 -5.30 0.30
N VAL A 198 -6.91 -6.63 0.28
CA VAL A 198 -5.95 -7.51 -0.39
C VAL A 198 -6.75 -8.51 -1.20
N VAL A 199 -6.38 -8.72 -2.46
CA VAL A 199 -7.03 -9.70 -3.32
C VAL A 199 -6.01 -10.72 -3.76
N GLY A 200 -6.34 -12.00 -3.73
CA GLY A 200 -5.50 -12.99 -4.39
C GLY A 200 -6.10 -14.36 -4.60
N GLU A 201 -5.31 -15.30 -5.12
CA GLU A 201 -5.83 -16.60 -5.57
C GLU A 201 -6.42 -17.44 -4.46
N LYS A 202 -5.75 -17.47 -3.30
CA LYS A 202 -6.11 -18.35 -2.19
C LYS A 202 -6.23 -17.55 -0.90
N LYS A 203 -7.46 -17.24 -0.47
CA LYS A 203 -7.73 -16.58 0.82
C LYS A 203 -7.00 -17.22 1.99
N ARG A 204 -7.02 -18.56 2.07
CA ARG A 204 -6.32 -19.30 3.14
C ARG A 204 -4.83 -18.96 3.19
N TYR A 205 -4.19 -18.83 2.03
CA TYR A 205 -2.79 -18.45 1.94
C TYR A 205 -2.58 -17.00 2.42
N LEU A 206 -3.41 -16.07 1.96
CA LEU A 206 -3.37 -14.67 2.37
C LEU A 206 -3.55 -14.51 3.89
N HIS A 207 -4.52 -15.21 4.49
CA HIS A 207 -4.74 -15.18 5.93
C HIS A 207 -3.58 -15.77 6.75
N SER A 208 -2.80 -16.68 6.17
CA SER A 208 -1.59 -17.22 6.80
C SER A 208 -0.35 -16.35 6.62
N ASN A 209 -0.43 -15.29 5.80
CA ASN A 209 0.69 -14.42 5.53
C ASN A 209 0.96 -13.45 6.70
N SER A 210 2.22 -13.35 7.13
CA SER A 210 2.60 -12.47 8.25
C SER A 210 2.31 -10.99 8.02
N GLN A 211 2.42 -10.49 6.79
CA GLN A 211 2.13 -9.07 6.48
C GLN A 211 0.64 -8.80 6.66
N VAL A 212 -0.23 -9.65 6.09
CA VAL A 212 -1.69 -9.58 6.27
C VAL A 212 -2.06 -9.70 7.74
N GLY A 213 -1.50 -10.70 8.44
CA GLY A 213 -1.73 -10.91 9.87
C GLY A 213 -1.32 -9.70 10.71
N PHE A 214 -0.20 -9.05 10.38
CA PHE A 214 0.26 -7.85 11.07
C PHE A 214 -0.68 -6.66 10.85
N LEU A 215 -1.12 -6.41 9.61
CA LEU A 215 -2.07 -5.34 9.33
C LEU A 215 -3.40 -5.57 10.07
N VAL A 216 -3.87 -6.82 10.16
CA VAL A 216 -5.05 -7.18 10.96
C VAL A 216 -4.80 -6.95 12.46
N TYR A 217 -3.65 -7.37 12.98
CA TYR A 217 -3.27 -7.16 14.37
C TYR A 217 -3.22 -5.67 14.74
N ARG A 218 -2.73 -4.81 13.84
CA ARG A 218 -2.71 -3.35 14.00
C ARG A 218 -4.08 -2.69 13.86
N GLY A 219 -5.12 -3.45 13.48
CA GLY A 219 -6.43 -2.91 13.15
C GLY A 219 -6.45 -2.09 11.86
N TRP A 220 -5.39 -2.18 11.04
CA TRP A 220 -5.30 -1.47 9.76
C TRP A 220 -6.08 -2.19 8.67
N LEU A 221 -6.07 -3.53 8.65
CA LEU A 221 -6.81 -4.34 7.70
C LEU A 221 -7.92 -5.12 8.40
N ARG A 222 -9.13 -5.11 7.83
CA ARG A 222 -10.22 -6.00 8.25
C ARG A 222 -10.04 -7.37 7.63
N LYS A 223 -10.35 -8.44 8.36
CA LYS A 223 -10.20 -9.82 7.84
C LYS A 223 -11.11 -10.05 6.63
N GLU A 224 -12.26 -9.40 6.62
CA GLU A 224 -13.27 -9.45 5.56
C GLU A 224 -12.80 -8.79 4.27
N ASN A 225 -11.80 -7.90 4.36
CA ASN A 225 -11.18 -7.22 3.22
C ASN A 225 -10.02 -8.02 2.62
N VAL A 226 -9.85 -9.28 3.04
CA VAL A 226 -8.99 -10.25 2.37
C VAL A 226 -9.86 -11.07 1.41
N LEU A 227 -9.79 -10.69 0.14
CA LEU A 227 -10.66 -11.17 -0.92
C LEU A 227 -9.96 -12.19 -1.83
N SER A 228 -10.76 -13.01 -2.51
CA SER A 228 -10.34 -13.75 -3.69
C SER A 228 -10.71 -13.00 -4.96
N TRP A 229 -10.05 -13.33 -6.07
CA TRP A 229 -10.44 -12.83 -7.39
C TRP A 229 -11.93 -13.08 -7.71
N SER A 230 -12.46 -14.23 -7.26
CA SER A 230 -13.89 -14.54 -7.40
C SER A 230 -14.81 -13.57 -6.65
N ASP A 231 -14.40 -13.06 -5.48
CA ASP A 231 -15.20 -12.08 -4.76
C ASP A 231 -15.31 -10.76 -5.53
N LEU A 232 -14.26 -10.36 -6.27
CA LEU A 232 -14.31 -9.17 -7.12
C LEU A 232 -15.30 -9.38 -8.28
N THR A 233 -15.22 -10.53 -8.95
CA THR A 233 -16.10 -10.82 -10.10
C THR A 233 -17.59 -10.88 -9.74
N GLN A 234 -17.93 -11.17 -8.48
CA GLN A 234 -19.32 -11.18 -8.00
C GLN A 234 -19.89 -9.78 -7.73
N VAL A 235 -19.03 -8.76 -7.69
CA VAL A 235 -19.39 -7.37 -7.35
C VAL A 235 -19.38 -6.48 -8.59
N ALA A 236 -18.52 -6.79 -9.56
CA ALA A 236 -18.30 -6.07 -10.80
C ALA A 236 -19.54 -6.00 -11.71
#